data_AF-A0A7Y3F2D4-F1
#
_entry.id   AF-A0A7Y3F2D4-F1
#
_cell.length_a   1.000
_cell.length_b   1.000
_cell.length_c   1.000
_cell.angle_alpha   90.00
_cell.angle_beta   90.00
_cell.angle_gamma   90.00
#
_symmetry.space_group_name_H-M   'P 1'
#
loop_
_entity.id
_entity.type
_entity.pdbx_description
1 polymer ?
#
loop_
_entity_poly.entity_id
_entity_poly.type
_entity_poly.pdbx_seq_one_letter_code
_entity_poly.pdbx_strand_id
1 'polypeptide(L)'
;MYIASRTINKDLMRLRTIPYFLLFFSILFSCNQLEKTKTIKLAHGLDVNHSVHKAMVKMGADLKELSGGKLRLEIYPSQQLGTERQCLELLQIGSLDMTKVSVGVLENFAPKMKVLG
;
A
#
# COMPACT_ATOMS: atom_id res chain seq x y z
N MET A 1 1.76 70.22 4.08
CA MET A 1 0.78 69.20 4.51
C MET A 1 0.60 68.01 3.55
N TYR A 2 1.26 67.98 2.38
CA TYR A 2 1.04 66.94 1.34
C TYR A 2 1.90 65.66 1.51
N ILE A 3 3.04 65.76 2.21
CA ILE A 3 4.01 64.65 2.35
C ILE A 3 3.58 63.62 3.42
N ALA A 4 2.89 64.06 4.48
CA ALA A 4 2.39 63.18 5.55
C ALA A 4 1.25 62.25 5.06
N SER A 5 0.32 62.76 4.24
CA SER A 5 -0.80 61.97 3.68
C SER A 5 -0.35 60.87 2.70
N ARG A 6 0.76 61.10 1.98
CA ARG A 6 1.37 60.09 1.08
C ARG A 6 2.04 58.93 1.81
N THR A 7 2.52 59.16 3.02
CA THR A 7 3.22 58.15 3.84
C THR A 7 2.20 57.22 4.51
N ILE A 8 1.13 57.78 5.08
CA ILE A 8 0.03 57.03 5.70
C ILE A 8 -0.66 56.07 4.71
N ASN A 9 -0.84 56.47 3.44
CA ASN A 9 -1.44 55.61 2.40
C ASN A 9 -0.55 54.42 2.00
N LYS A 10 0.78 54.57 2.03
CA LYS A 10 1.72 53.48 1.71
C LYS A 10 1.75 52.41 2.81
N ASP A 11 1.68 52.83 4.08
CA ASP A 11 1.62 51.93 5.22
C ASP A 11 0.26 51.22 5.32
N LEU A 12 -0.85 51.90 5.00
CA LEU A 12 -2.17 51.27 4.86
C LEU A 12 -2.22 50.22 3.72
N MET A 13 -1.54 50.49 2.59
CA MET A 13 -1.44 49.54 1.48
C MET A 13 -0.63 48.29 1.84
N ARG A 14 0.45 48.43 2.63
CA ARG A 14 1.23 47.28 3.14
C ARG A 14 0.44 46.43 4.11
N LEU A 15 -0.37 47.03 4.99
CA LEU A 15 -1.17 46.28 5.96
C LEU A 15 -2.28 45.42 5.30
N ARG A 16 -2.81 45.88 4.16
CA ARG A 16 -3.88 45.19 3.42
C ARG A 16 -3.38 44.05 2.51
N THR A 17 -2.09 44.03 2.16
CA THR A 17 -1.48 42.97 1.32
C THR A 17 -0.91 41.79 2.11
N ILE A 18 -0.64 41.97 3.41
CA ILE A 18 -0.17 40.91 4.33
C ILE A 18 -1.09 39.67 4.38
N PRO A 19 -2.44 39.79 4.49
CA PRO A 19 -3.29 38.60 4.52
C PRO A 19 -3.28 37.83 3.20
N TYR A 20 -3.14 38.51 2.06
CA TYR A 20 -2.99 37.85 0.75
C TYR A 20 -1.66 37.10 0.63
N PHE A 21 -0.60 37.64 1.21
CA PHE A 21 0.72 36.99 1.23
C PHE A 21 0.74 35.78 2.17
N LEU A 22 0.07 35.86 3.34
CA LEU A 22 -0.12 34.74 4.27
C LEU A 22 -1.01 33.63 3.67
N LEU A 23 -2.05 34.00 2.92
CA LEU A 23 -2.93 33.06 2.21
C LEU A 23 -2.18 32.37 1.06
N PHE A 24 -1.29 33.08 0.37
CA PHE A 24 -0.45 32.49 -0.68
C PHE A 24 0.62 31.54 -0.12
N PHE A 25 1.25 31.90 1.00
CA PHE A 25 2.29 31.08 1.64
C PHE A 25 1.76 29.75 2.22
N SER A 26 0.51 29.73 2.69
CA SER A 26 -0.11 28.52 3.24
C SER A 26 -0.47 27.48 2.16
N ILE A 27 -0.68 27.90 0.91
CA ILE A 27 -0.90 26.98 -0.23
C ILE A 27 0.38 26.23 -0.61
N LEU A 28 1.56 26.84 -0.39
CA LEU A 28 2.85 26.26 -0.77
C LEU A 28 3.32 25.11 0.14
N PHE A 29 2.72 24.92 1.31
CA PHE A 29 3.09 23.86 2.27
C PHE A 29 2.18 22.62 2.21
N SER A 30 1.20 22.56 1.31
CA SER A 30 0.16 21.51 1.36
C SER A 30 0.56 20.16 0.72
N CYS A 31 1.84 19.89 0.48
CA CYS A 31 2.28 18.60 -0.05
C CYS A 31 2.78 17.69 1.08
N ASN A 32 1.88 16.87 1.63
CA ASN A 32 2.26 15.73 2.47
C ASN A 32 2.36 14.48 1.59
N GLN A 33 3.51 13.81 1.61
CA GLN A 33 3.73 12.55 0.90
C GLN A 33 2.96 11.43 1.64
N LEU A 34 1.75 11.12 1.17
CA LEU A 34 1.03 9.92 1.61
C LEU A 34 1.78 8.69 1.08
N GLU A 35 2.73 8.16 1.87
CA GLU A 35 3.38 6.87 1.63
C GLU A 35 2.30 5.77 1.66
N LYS A 36 1.78 5.41 0.49
CA LYS A 36 0.71 4.43 0.33
C LYS A 36 1.28 3.01 0.41
N THR A 37 1.22 2.40 1.58
CA THR A 37 1.55 0.99 1.75
C THR A 37 0.56 0.10 0.98
N LYS A 38 1.07 -0.80 0.13
CA LYS A 38 0.28 -1.84 -0.54
C LYS A 38 0.33 -3.13 0.28
N THR A 39 -0.85 -3.62 0.67
CA THR A 39 -1.00 -4.94 1.29
C THR A 39 -1.18 -6.01 0.21
N ILE A 40 -0.45 -7.11 0.36
CA ILE A 40 -0.54 -8.32 -0.46
C ILE A 40 -1.22 -9.39 0.39
N LYS A 41 -2.40 -9.86 -0.03
CA LYS A 41 -3.14 -10.93 0.63
C LYS A 41 -2.63 -12.29 0.16
N LEU A 42 -2.13 -13.10 1.09
CA LEU A 42 -1.60 -14.44 0.84
C LEU A 42 -2.44 -15.49 1.56
N ALA A 43 -3.01 -16.45 0.82
CA ALA A 43 -3.74 -17.58 1.41
C ALA A 43 -2.95 -18.91 1.33
N HIS A 44 -3.01 -19.74 2.37
CA HIS A 44 -2.51 -21.11 2.31
C HIS A 44 -3.28 -22.07 3.26
N GLY A 45 -3.23 -23.36 2.95
CA GLY A 45 -4.03 -24.38 3.66
C GLY A 45 -3.38 -25.05 4.88
N LEU A 46 -2.26 -24.53 5.38
CA LEU A 46 -1.47 -25.16 6.46
C LEU A 46 -1.71 -24.41 7.77
N ASP A 47 -1.55 -25.08 8.91
CA ASP A 47 -1.69 -24.45 10.22
C ASP A 47 -0.49 -23.54 10.56
N VAL A 48 -0.64 -22.72 11.60
CA VAL A 48 0.36 -21.72 12.00
C VAL A 48 1.65 -22.32 12.57
N ASN A 49 1.64 -23.58 13.03
CA ASN A 49 2.84 -24.25 13.54
C ASN A 49 3.68 -24.88 12.42
N HIS A 50 3.09 -25.07 11.23
CA HIS A 50 3.76 -25.65 10.07
C HIS A 50 4.96 -24.79 9.62
N SER A 51 6.06 -25.44 9.21
CA SER A 51 7.30 -24.76 8.79
C SER A 51 7.10 -23.76 7.66
N VAL A 52 6.32 -24.14 6.64
CA VAL A 52 5.94 -23.26 5.51
C VAL A 52 5.23 -21.97 5.97
N HIS A 53 4.34 -22.04 6.97
CA HIS A 53 3.71 -20.84 7.50
C HIS A 53 4.75 -19.91 8.14
N LYS A 54 5.64 -20.47 8.99
CA LYS A 54 6.73 -19.71 9.62
C LYS A 54 7.64 -19.05 8.58
N ALA A 55 7.92 -19.74 7.48
CA ALA A 55 8.67 -19.18 6.36
C ALA A 55 7.92 -18.00 5.69
N MET A 56 6.60 -18.09 5.52
CA MET A 56 5.80 -16.98 4.99
C MET A 56 5.73 -15.78 5.95
N VAL A 57 5.71 -16.01 7.27
CA VAL A 57 5.81 -14.93 8.26
C VAL A 57 7.15 -14.22 8.13
N LYS A 58 8.26 -14.96 8.00
CA LYS A 58 9.58 -14.39 7.74
C LYS A 58 9.62 -13.63 6.41
N MET A 59 9.03 -14.19 5.35
CA MET A 59 8.88 -13.51 4.05
C MET A 59 8.12 -12.18 4.20
N GLY A 60 7.09 -12.11 5.04
CA GLY A 60 6.37 -10.88 5.32
C GLY A 60 7.23 -9.82 6.02
N ALA A 61 8.10 -10.22 6.94
CA ALA A 61 9.07 -9.32 7.57
C ALA A 61 10.09 -8.81 6.57
N ASP A 62 10.65 -9.71 5.76
CA ASP A 62 11.65 -9.38 4.74
C ASP A 62 11.08 -8.47 3.66
N LEU A 63 9.85 -8.74 3.22
CA LEU A 63 9.14 -7.90 2.26
C LEU A 63 8.97 -6.47 2.79
N LYS A 64 8.61 -6.32 4.08
CA LYS A 64 8.47 -5.02 4.71
C LYS A 64 9.80 -4.27 4.75
N GLU A 65 10.87 -4.95 5.16
CA GLU A 65 12.22 -4.37 5.24
C GLU A 65 12.74 -3.95 3.86
N LEU A 66 12.75 -4.88 2.90
CA LEU A 66 13.27 -4.67 1.55
C LEU A 66 12.48 -3.60 0.78
N SER A 67 11.19 -3.45 1.06
CA SER A 67 10.35 -2.43 0.42
C SER A 67 10.39 -1.07 1.13
N GLY A 68 11.11 -0.92 2.23
CA GLY A 68 11.06 0.28 3.06
C GLY A 68 9.66 0.56 3.62
N GLY A 69 8.87 -0.48 3.89
CA GLY A 69 7.51 -0.40 4.40
C GLY A 69 6.42 -0.16 3.34
N LYS A 70 6.79 -0.04 2.06
CA LYS A 70 5.83 0.17 0.96
C LYS A 70 4.99 -1.05 0.65
N LEU A 71 5.47 -2.24 1.00
CA LEU A 71 4.76 -3.51 0.85
C LEU A 71 4.55 -4.17 2.22
N ARG A 72 3.36 -4.75 2.42
CA ARG A 72 3.04 -5.59 3.59
C ARG A 72 2.39 -6.88 3.14
N LEU A 73 2.69 -7.96 3.85
CA LEU A 73 2.05 -9.26 3.63
C LEU A 73 0.99 -9.50 4.70
N GLU A 74 -0.22 -9.86 4.28
CA GLU A 74 -1.31 -10.31 5.15
C GLU A 74 -1.58 -11.78 4.87
N ILE A 75 -1.39 -12.64 5.87
CA ILE A 75 -1.40 -14.09 5.71
C ILE A 75 -2.70 -14.67 6.26
N TYR A 76 -3.41 -15.43 5.43
CA TYR A 76 -4.61 -16.19 5.75
C TYR A 76 -4.27 -17.70 5.77
N PRO A 77 -3.86 -18.25 6.93
CA PRO A 77 -3.50 -19.66 7.07
C PRO A 77 -4.74 -20.55 7.17
N SER A 78 -4.52 -21.86 7.37
CA SER A 78 -5.56 -22.82 7.78
C SER A 78 -6.81 -22.83 6.89
N GLN A 79 -6.64 -22.60 5.58
CA GLN A 79 -7.75 -22.58 4.62
C GLN A 79 -8.85 -21.55 4.96
N GLN A 80 -8.51 -20.45 5.62
CA GLN A 80 -9.46 -19.38 5.97
C GLN A 80 -10.21 -18.79 4.77
N LEU A 81 -9.56 -18.79 3.59
CA LEU A 81 -10.14 -18.32 2.33
C LEU A 81 -10.55 -19.46 1.38
N GLY A 82 -10.64 -20.69 1.91
CA GLY A 82 -11.06 -21.89 1.19
C GLY A 82 -9.93 -22.85 0.81
N THR A 83 -10.30 -23.85 0.00
CA THR A 83 -9.39 -24.87 -0.53
C THR A 83 -8.38 -24.29 -1.52
N GLU A 84 -7.34 -25.07 -1.85
CA GLU A 84 -6.31 -24.64 -2.83
C GLU A 84 -6.92 -24.27 -4.20
N ARG A 85 -7.94 -25.00 -4.66
CA ARG A 85 -8.66 -24.69 -5.90
C ARG A 85 -9.39 -23.35 -5.81
N GLN A 86 -10.15 -23.13 -4.75
CA GLN A 86 -10.90 -21.88 -4.52
C GLN A 86 -9.95 -20.68 -4.41
N CYS A 87 -8.80 -20.84 -3.75
CA CYS A 87 -7.78 -19.80 -3.69
C CYS A 87 -7.23 -19.42 -5.07
N LEU A 88 -7.04 -20.38 -5.98
CA LEU A 88 -6.63 -20.09 -7.36
C LEU A 88 -7.73 -19.38 -8.16
N GLU A 89 -9.00 -19.73 -7.94
CA GLU A 89 -10.14 -19.02 -8.54
C GLU A 89 -10.19 -17.57 -8.04
N LEU A 90 -10.00 -17.32 -6.74
CA LEU A 90 -9.89 -15.97 -6.16
C LEU A 90 -8.69 -15.19 -6.70
N LEU A 91 -7.56 -15.86 -6.92
CA LEU A 91 -6.37 -15.27 -7.54
C LEU A 91 -6.65 -14.82 -8.98
N GLN A 92 -7.32 -15.65 -9.78
CA GLN A 92 -7.65 -15.32 -11.17
C GLN A 92 -8.54 -14.09 -11.32
N ILE A 93 -9.51 -13.92 -10.42
CA ILE A 93 -10.41 -12.75 -10.42
C ILE A 93 -9.82 -11.52 -9.68
N GLY A 94 -8.59 -11.62 -9.15
CA GLY A 94 -7.90 -10.54 -8.46
C GLY A 94 -8.43 -10.22 -7.06
N SER A 95 -9.24 -11.11 -6.46
CA SER A 95 -9.70 -10.97 -5.07
C SER A 95 -8.64 -11.39 -4.04
N LEU A 96 -7.69 -12.21 -4.47
CA LEU A 96 -6.51 -12.65 -3.71
C LEU A 96 -5.25 -12.28 -4.51
N ASP A 97 -4.19 -11.83 -3.84
CA ASP A 97 -2.96 -11.40 -4.52
C ASP A 97 -1.95 -12.56 -4.67
N MET A 98 -1.95 -13.51 -3.74
CA MET A 98 -1.01 -14.63 -3.71
C MET A 98 -1.62 -15.86 -3.03
N THR A 99 -1.25 -17.07 -3.47
CA THR A 99 -1.57 -18.30 -2.75
C THR A 99 -0.47 -19.35 -2.88
N LYS A 100 -0.28 -20.15 -1.82
CA LYS A 100 0.50 -21.40 -1.90
C LYS A 100 -0.47 -22.55 -2.16
N VAL A 101 -0.16 -23.33 -3.19
CA VAL A 101 -0.92 -24.52 -3.58
C VAL A 101 0.02 -25.70 -3.85
N SER A 102 -0.53 -26.91 -3.87
CA SER A 102 0.17 -28.09 -4.36
C SER A 102 0.27 -28.07 -5.89
N VAL A 103 1.30 -28.74 -6.42
CA VAL A 103 1.52 -28.84 -7.87
C VAL A 103 0.31 -29.50 -8.55
N GLY A 104 -0.22 -30.60 -8.01
CA GLY A 104 -1.36 -31.31 -8.59
C GLY A 104 -2.62 -30.45 -8.76
N VAL A 105 -2.86 -29.48 -7.86
CA VAL A 105 -3.96 -28.53 -8.03
C VAL A 105 -3.60 -27.46 -9.07
N LEU A 106 -2.38 -26.93 -9.02
CA LEU A 106 -1.89 -25.88 -9.93
C LEU A 106 -1.93 -26.30 -11.41
N GLU A 107 -1.63 -27.55 -11.72
CA GLU A 107 -1.60 -28.07 -13.11
C GLU A 107 -2.95 -27.89 -13.83
N ASN A 108 -4.06 -27.93 -13.10
CA ASN A 108 -5.40 -27.70 -13.65
C ASN A 108 -5.64 -26.24 -14.08
N PHE A 109 -4.87 -25.29 -13.54
CA PHE A 109 -4.98 -23.85 -13.83
C PHE A 109 -3.85 -23.35 -14.73
N ALA A 110 -2.69 -24.00 -14.68
CA ALA A 110 -1.50 -23.67 -15.47
C ALA A 110 -1.01 -24.91 -16.21
N PRO A 111 -1.56 -25.24 -17.40
CA PRO A 111 -1.20 -26.46 -18.15
C PRO A 111 0.29 -26.57 -18.48
N LYS A 112 1.01 -25.44 -18.56
CA LYS A 112 2.47 -25.41 -18.76
C LYS A 112 3.27 -25.96 -17.56
N MET A 113 2.65 -26.04 -16.38
CA MET A 113 3.23 -26.60 -15.16
C MET A 113 2.93 -28.09 -15.02
N LYS A 114 2.33 -28.73 -16.04
CA LYS A 114 1.95 -30.13 -16.02
C LYS A 114 3.18 -31.03 -16.14
N VAL A 115 3.72 -31.46 -15.01
CA VAL A 115 4.91 -32.32 -14.93
C VAL A 115 4.61 -33.68 -14.32
N LEU A 116 3.50 -33.80 -13.57
CA LEU A 116 3.18 -35.01 -12.81
C LEU A 116 2.18 -35.96 -13.49
N GLY A 117 1.46 -35.50 -14.54
CA GLY A 117 0.63 -36.34 -15.41
C GLY A 117 -0.88 -36.20 -15.22
#